data_AF-A0A1F3ULT1-F1
#
_entry.id   AF-A0A1F3ULT1-F1
#
_cell.length_a   1.000
_cell.length_b   1.000
_cell.length_c   1.000
_cell.angle_alpha   90.00
_cell.angle_beta   90.00
_cell.angle_gamma   90.00
#
_symmetry.space_group_name_H-M   'P 1'
#
loop_
_entity.id
_entity.type
_entity.pdbx_description
1 polymer ?
#
loop_
_entity_poly.entity_id
_entity_poly.type
_entity_poly.pdbx_seq_one_letter_code
_entity_poly.pdbx_strand_id
1 'polypeptide(L)' 'MQIAFQKYTDNGVSKTINLPPSSTINEIEEIIMRAYDAGCKSIHVYREGSTQQLMYAQKKQRRKK' A
#
# COMPACT_ATOMS: atom_id res chain seq x y z
N MET A 1 -11.03 6.24 -7.50
CA MET A 1 -10.93 7.65 -7.04
C MET A 1 -9.54 8.25 -7.32
N GLN A 2 -8.43 7.64 -6.88
CA GLN A 2 -7.07 8.19 -7.11
C GLN A 2 -6.74 8.46 -8.59
N ILE A 3 -7.06 7.52 -9.48
CA ILE A 3 -6.89 7.67 -10.94
C ILE A 3 -7.63 8.90 -11.46
N ALA A 4 -8.86 9.16 -10.99
CA ALA A 4 -9.66 10.28 -11.45
C ALA A 4 -9.01 11.63 -11.08
N PHE A 5 -8.46 11.74 -9.87
CA PHE A 5 -7.72 12.94 -9.46
C PHE A 5 -6.38 13.09 -10.20
N GLN A 6 -5.66 11.99 -10.41
CA GLN A 6 -4.36 12.02 -11.10
C GLN A 6 -4.45 12.60 -12.52
N LYS A 7 -5.57 12.41 -13.22
CA LYS A 7 -5.81 12.98 -14.56
C LYS A 7 -5.76 14.51 -14.60
N TYR A 8 -6.05 15.17 -13.48
CA TYR A 8 -6.09 16.62 -13.36
C TYR A 8 -4.98 17.15 -12.45
N THR A 9 -3.97 16.33 -12.15
CA THR A 9 -2.86 16.70 -11.27
C THR A 9 -1.52 16.30 -11.88
N ASP A 10 -0.67 17.30 -12.04
CA ASP A 10 0.73 17.22 -12.47
C ASP A 10 1.65 16.66 -11.37
N ASN A 11 1.31 16.89 -10.11
CA ASN A 11 1.96 16.28 -8.95
C ASN A 11 1.42 14.86 -8.67
N GLY A 12 2.05 14.17 -7.71
CA GLY A 12 1.58 12.87 -7.24
C GLY A 12 0.37 12.99 -6.31
N VAL A 13 -0.59 12.07 -6.41
CA VAL A 13 -1.75 11.99 -5.50
C VAL A 13 -1.43 11.03 -4.36
N SER A 14 -1.29 11.56 -3.13
CA SER A 14 -1.04 10.74 -1.94
C SER A 14 -2.35 10.17 -1.37
N LYS A 15 -2.69 8.94 -1.77
CA LYS A 15 -3.85 8.23 -1.24
C LYS A 15 -3.52 6.77 -0.98
N THR A 16 -3.84 6.31 0.24
CA THR A 16 -3.70 4.90 0.62
C THR A 16 -4.94 4.09 0.25
N ILE A 17 -4.72 2.92 -0.34
CA ILE A 17 -5.70 1.86 -0.53
C ILE A 17 -5.58 0.91 0.67
N ASN A 18 -6.61 0.88 1.52
CA ASN A 18 -6.65 -0.02 2.66
C ASN A 18 -7.27 -1.35 2.23
N LEU A 19 -6.58 -2.45 2.54
CA LEU A 19 -6.96 -3.81 2.17
C LEU A 19 -7.22 -4.66 3.42
N PRO A 20 -8.23 -5.56 3.39
CA PRO A 20 -8.48 -6.49 4.48
C PRO A 20 -7.32 -7.49 4.66
N PRO A 21 -7.19 -8.12 5.84
CA PRO A 21 -6.12 -9.08 6.11
C PRO A 21 -6.19 -10.33 5.24
N SER A 22 -7.38 -10.68 4.73
CA SER A 22 -7.62 -11.77 3.79
C SER A 22 -7.09 -11.50 2.38
N SER A 23 -6.69 -10.27 2.07
CA SER A 23 -6.22 -9.92 0.72
C SER A 23 -4.96 -10.71 0.37
N THR A 24 -4.99 -11.27 -0.82
CA THR A 24 -3.96 -12.12 -1.39
C THR A 24 -2.89 -11.29 -2.11
N ILE A 25 -1.76 -11.93 -2.41
CA ILE A 25 -0.69 -11.32 -3.20
C ILE A 25 -1.18 -11.00 -4.62
N ASN A 26 -1.96 -11.89 -5.23
CA ASN A 26 -2.49 -11.69 -6.58
C ASN A 26 -3.44 -10.49 -6.66
N GLU A 27 -4.27 -10.25 -5.65
CA GLU A 27 -5.12 -9.06 -5.59
C GLU A 27 -4.29 -7.77 -5.48
N ILE A 28 -3.19 -7.80 -4.70
CA ILE A 28 -2.27 -6.65 -4.59
C ILE A 28 -1.57 -6.40 -5.92
N GLU A 29 -1.12 -7.45 -6.61
CA GLU A 29 -0.51 -7.37 -7.93
C GLU A 29 -1.48 -6.77 -8.95
N GLU A 30 -2.73 -7.25 -9.00
CA GLU A 30 -3.75 -6.70 -9.90
C GLU A 30 -3.99 -5.21 -9.63
N ILE A 31 -4.06 -4.80 -8.37
CA ILE A 31 -4.22 -3.39 -7.98
C ILE A 31 -3.06 -2.54 -8.49
N ILE A 32 -1.82 -3.03 -8.35
CA ILE A 32 -0.61 -2.32 -8.80
C ILE A 32 -0.60 -2.22 -10.33
N MET A 33 -0.87 -3.32 -11.03
CA MET A 33 -0.89 -3.36 -12.50
C MET A 33 -1.97 -2.44 -13.06
N ARG A 34 -3.18 -2.46 -12.51
CA ARG A 34 -4.27 -1.57 -12.92
C ARG A 34 -3.95 -0.10 -12.66
N ALA A 35 -3.21 0.22 -11.61
CA ALA A 35 -2.78 1.58 -11.34
C ALA A 35 -1.71 2.04 -12.34
N TYR A 36 -0.78 1.16 -12.70
CA TYR A 36 0.22 1.39 -13.74
C TYR A 36 -0.45 1.67 -15.09
N ASP A 37 -1.36 0.79 -15.52
CA ASP A 37 -2.10 0.92 -16.78
C ASP A 37 -2.95 2.20 -16.83
N ALA A 38 -3.46 2.63 -15.66
CA ALA A 38 -4.23 3.86 -15.53
C ALA A 38 -3.38 5.14 -15.47
N GLY A 39 -2.05 5.04 -15.54
CA GLY A 39 -1.13 6.17 -15.50
C GLY A 39 -0.98 6.81 -14.13
N CYS A 40 -1.24 6.08 -13.04
CA CYS A 40 -0.94 6.56 -11.70
C CYS A 40 0.57 6.74 -11.52
N LYS A 41 1.00 7.92 -11.07
CA LYS A 41 2.41 8.20 -10.79
C LYS A 41 2.93 7.47 -9.56
N SER A 42 2.05 7.22 -8.59
CA SER A 42 2.35 6.47 -7.39
C SER A 42 1.10 5.74 -6.90
N ILE A 43 1.33 4.66 -6.15
CA ILE A 43 0.29 3.91 -5.46
C ILE A 43 0.79 3.56 -4.06
N HIS A 44 -0.09 3.66 -3.07
CA HIS A 44 0.21 3.27 -1.71
C HIS A 44 -0.85 2.29 -1.23
N VAL A 45 -0.42 1.10 -0.84
CA VAL A 45 -1.31 0.02 -0.39
C VAL A 45 -0.97 -0.33 1.04
N TYR A 46 -1.98 -0.38 1.89
CA TYR A 46 -1.87 -0.86 3.26
C TYR A 46 -2.77 -2.06 3.47
N ARG A 47 -2.17 -3.23 3.71
CA ARG A 47 -2.92 -4.43 4.10
C ARG A 47 -2.97 -4.50 5.62
N GLU A 48 -4.17 -4.63 6.16
CA GLU A 48 -4.38 -4.76 7.60
C GLU A 48 -3.59 -5.96 8.16
N GLY A 49 -2.94 -5.76 9.31
CA GLY A 49 -2.06 -6.77 9.93
C GLY A 49 -0.64 -6.87 9.35
N SER A 50 -0.33 -6.20 8.22
CA SER A 50 1.02 -6.23 7.62
C SER A 50 2.13 -5.65 8.51
N THR A 51 1.80 -4.67 9.37
CA THR A 51 2.75 -4.01 10.28
C THR A 51 2.93 -4.72 11.62
N GLN A 52 2.06 -5.68 11.97
CA GLN A 52 2.22 -6.43 13.23
C GLN A 52 3.56 -7.19 13.25
N GLN A 53 3.97 -7.78 12.12
CA GLN A 53 5.23 -8.52 12.01
C GLN A 53 6.46 -7.62 12.30
N LEU A 54 6.45 -6.37 11.81
CA LEU A 54 7.49 -5.38 12.09
C LEU A 54 7.50 -4.91 13.55
N MET A 55 6.32 -4.73 14.17
CA MET A 55 6.18 -4.36 15.58
C MET A 55 6.74 -5.44 16.52
N TYR A 56 6.49 -6.72 16.23
CA TYR A 56 7.07 -7.83 16.99
C TYR A 56 8.59 -7.93 16.78
N ALA A 57 9.10 -7.67 15.57
CA ALA A 57 10.54 -7.65 15.30
C ALA A 57 11.28 -6.58 16.11
N GLN A 58 10.70 -5.39 16.26
CA GLN A 58 11.28 -4.31 17.08
C GLN A 58 11.30 -4.63 18.58
N LYS A 59 10.26 -5.31 19.11
CA LYS A 59 10.25 -5.76 20.52
C LYS A 59 11.36 -6.78 20.82
N LYS A 60 11.75 -7.63 19.86
CA LYS A 60 12.82 -8.63 20.05
C LYS A 60 14.20 -7.98 20.15
N GLN A 61 14.43 -6.86 19.46
CA GLN A 61 15.71 -6.13 19.52
C GLN A 61 15.88 -5.34 20.83
N ARG A 62 14.80 -4.92 21.49
CA ARG A 62 14.85 -4.14 22.75
C ARG A 62 15.07 -4.96 24.03
N ARG A 63 15.11 -6.31 23.98
CA ARG A 63 15.36 -7.18 25.16
C ARG A 63 16.82 -7.63 25.33
N LYS A 64 17.77 -6.97 24.65
CA LYS A 64 19.20 -7.10 24.92
C LYS A 64 19.77 -5.76 25.36
N LYS A 65 19.48 -5.35 26.59
CA LYS A 65 20.26 -4.37 27.35
C LYS A 65 20.14 -4.70 28.82
#